data_AF-A0A936JL14-F1
#
_entry.id   AF-A0A936JL14-F1
#
_cell.length_a   1.000
_cell.length_b   1.000
_cell.length_c   1.000
_cell.angle_alpha   90.00
_cell.angle_beta   90.00
_cell.angle_gamma   90.00
#
_symmetry.space_group_name_H-M   'P 1'
#
loop_
_entity.id
_entity.type
_entity.pdbx_description
1 polymer ?
#
loop_
_entity_poly.entity_id
_entity_poly.type
_entity_poly.pdbx_seq_one_letter_code
_entity_poly.pdbx_strand_id
1 'polypeptide(L)'
;MSAWAAPAFKNNAKATEILADIRRGRGIRDDADDTLRLVALFRDNWDSVQGKTPITIEYLAKADEDATALLLLVDGGSEDIKGSPRDLRRRAYTQWHRAYTELFHVGRYLTRNDPEAHAQFSAISNERTAPTPVTPNTENA
;
A
#
# COMPACT_ATOMS: atom_id res chain seq x y z
N MET A 1 -1.56 -9.57 -0.04
CA MET A 1 -0.44 -9.07 -0.88
C MET A 1 0.71 -10.09 -1.08
N SER A 2 0.55 -11.37 -0.73
CA SER A 2 1.67 -12.34 -0.63
C SER A 2 1.97 -13.19 -1.88
N ALA A 3 1.20 -13.05 -2.96
CA ALA A 3 1.30 -13.95 -4.13
C ALA A 3 2.68 -13.94 -4.82
N TRP A 4 3.42 -12.83 -4.73
CA TRP A 4 4.76 -12.70 -5.30
C TRP A 4 5.78 -13.61 -4.59
N ALA A 5 5.55 -13.99 -3.33
CA ALA A 5 6.46 -14.82 -2.54
C ALA A 5 6.22 -16.33 -2.72
N ALA A 6 5.11 -16.74 -3.34
CA ALA A 6 4.75 -18.14 -3.54
C ALA A 6 5.83 -18.98 -4.26
N PRO A 7 6.54 -18.47 -5.30
CA PRO A 7 7.61 -19.21 -5.96
C PRO A 7 8.78 -19.58 -5.03
N ALA A 8 9.04 -18.79 -3.99
CA ALA A 8 10.11 -19.03 -3.03
C ALA A 8 9.80 -20.22 -2.10
N PHE A 9 8.52 -20.48 -1.83
CA PHE A 9 8.04 -21.49 -0.88
C PHE A 9 7.41 -22.73 -1.54
N LYS A 10 7.40 -22.81 -2.87
CA LYS A 10 6.69 -23.87 -3.63
C LYS A 10 7.05 -25.31 -3.25
N ASN A 11 8.25 -25.53 -2.71
CA ASN A 11 8.74 -26.86 -2.30
C ASN A 11 8.42 -27.18 -0.83
N ASN A 12 7.81 -26.24 -0.09
CA ASN A 12 7.42 -26.40 1.30
C ASN A 12 5.89 -26.22 1.42
N ALA A 13 5.19 -27.34 1.53
CA ALA A 13 3.73 -27.38 1.59
C ALA A 13 3.18 -26.58 2.78
N LYS A 14 3.82 -26.67 3.94
CA LYS A 14 3.43 -25.93 5.16
C LYS A 14 3.62 -24.43 4.97
N ALA A 15 4.74 -24.01 4.40
CA ALA A 15 5.00 -22.59 4.12
C ALA A 15 4.00 -22.02 3.08
N THR A 16 3.61 -22.84 2.10
CA THR A 16 2.62 -22.46 1.08
C THR A 16 1.23 -22.28 1.68
N GLU A 17 0.83 -23.12 2.64
CA GLU A 17 -0.43 -22.99 3.38
C GLU A 17 -0.46 -21.72 4.24
N ILE A 18 0.62 -21.45 4.97
CA ILE A 18 0.78 -20.22 5.77
C ILE A 18 0.68 -18.98 4.86
N LEU A 19 1.36 -19.00 3.71
CA LEU A 19 1.32 -17.90 2.75
C LEU A 19 -0.08 -17.61 2.19
N ALA A 20 -0.90 -18.66 2.03
CA ALA A 20 -2.29 -18.54 1.61
C ALA A 20 -3.19 -17.93 2.71
N ASP A 21 -2.91 -18.22 3.97
CA ASP A 21 -3.64 -17.65 5.12
C ASP A 21 -3.36 -16.14 5.30
N ILE A 22 -2.11 -15.70 5.07
CA ILE A 22 -1.66 -14.29 5.08
C ILE A 22 -2.42 -13.39 4.06
N ARG A 23 -3.35 -13.92 3.26
CA ARG A 23 -4.06 -13.17 2.21
C ARG A 23 -5.44 -12.64 2.65
N ARG A 24 -5.90 -12.93 3.87
CA ARG A 24 -7.32 -12.78 4.23
C ARG A 24 -7.72 -11.43 4.86
N GLY A 25 -6.77 -10.57 5.21
CA GLY A 25 -7.03 -9.26 5.84
C GLY A 25 -7.62 -8.18 4.92
N ARG A 26 -8.34 -7.19 5.50
CA ARG A 26 -8.87 -6.00 4.80
C ARG A 26 -8.62 -4.67 5.54
N GLY A 27 -7.63 -4.60 6.42
CA GLY A 27 -7.32 -3.37 7.16
C GLY A 27 -5.84 -3.20 7.48
N ILE A 28 -5.46 -1.98 7.85
CA ILE A 28 -4.07 -1.62 8.19
C ILE A 28 -3.50 -2.43 9.36
N ARG A 29 -4.36 -2.89 10.28
CA ARG A 29 -4.00 -3.84 11.33
C ARG A 29 -3.62 -5.19 10.73
N ASP A 30 -4.47 -5.71 9.86
CA ASP A 30 -4.26 -7.02 9.22
C ASP A 30 -3.01 -6.96 8.33
N ASP A 31 -2.78 -5.87 7.60
CA ASP A 31 -1.57 -5.69 6.79
C ASP A 31 -0.29 -5.73 7.64
N ALA A 32 -0.33 -5.15 8.84
CA ALA A 32 0.80 -5.19 9.78
C ALA A 32 1.02 -6.60 10.35
N ASP A 33 -0.06 -7.30 10.74
CA ASP A 33 0.01 -8.70 11.20
C ASP A 33 0.51 -9.64 10.09
N ASP A 34 -0.01 -9.48 8.87
CA ASP A 34 0.38 -10.22 7.67
C ASP A 34 1.87 -10.00 7.33
N THR A 35 2.37 -8.78 7.54
CA THR A 35 3.79 -8.46 7.35
C THR A 35 4.66 -9.17 8.38
N LEU A 36 4.28 -9.18 9.67
CA LEU A 36 5.01 -9.92 10.71
C LEU A 36 5.01 -11.43 10.46
N ARG A 37 3.86 -11.98 10.07
CA ARG A 37 3.73 -13.39 9.68
C ARG A 37 4.62 -13.73 8.49
N LEU A 38 4.71 -12.84 7.49
CA LEU A 38 5.61 -13.02 6.35
C LEU A 38 7.07 -12.95 6.75
N VAL A 39 7.46 -12.01 7.62
CA VAL A 39 8.82 -11.92 8.17
C VAL A 39 9.21 -13.20 8.90
N ALA A 40 8.34 -13.70 9.79
CA ALA A 40 8.55 -14.95 10.50
C ALA A 40 8.71 -16.13 9.52
N LEU A 41 7.85 -16.21 8.50
CA LEU A 41 7.93 -17.26 7.47
C LEU A 41 9.29 -17.24 6.73
N PHE A 42 9.78 -16.05 6.37
CA PHE A 42 11.08 -15.90 5.72
C PHE A 42 12.24 -16.26 6.65
N ARG A 43 12.18 -15.88 7.94
CA ARG A 43 13.21 -16.22 8.93
C ARG A 43 13.28 -17.73 9.18
N ASP A 44 12.14 -18.39 9.37
CA ASP A 44 12.06 -19.83 9.62
C ASP A 44 12.55 -20.69 8.45
N ASN A 45 12.51 -20.14 7.23
CA ASN A 45 12.88 -20.83 6.01
C ASN A 45 14.11 -20.21 5.35
N TRP A 46 14.87 -19.37 6.05
CA TRP A 46 15.89 -18.50 5.46
C TRP A 46 16.90 -19.25 4.60
N ASP A 47 17.45 -20.36 5.10
CA ASP A 47 18.43 -21.19 4.38
C ASP A 47 17.89 -21.69 3.02
N SER A 48 16.58 -21.85 2.90
CA SER A 48 15.93 -22.31 1.67
C SER A 48 15.59 -21.18 0.69
N VAL A 49 15.50 -19.93 1.16
CA VAL A 49 15.10 -18.76 0.34
C VAL A 49 16.22 -17.75 0.11
N GLN A 50 17.30 -17.81 0.88
CA GLN A 50 18.47 -16.94 0.73
C GLN A 50 19.04 -17.08 -0.69
N GLY A 51 19.26 -15.95 -1.35
CA GLY A 51 19.76 -15.89 -2.72
C GLY A 51 18.74 -16.19 -3.83
N LYS A 52 17.51 -16.60 -3.48
CA LYS A 52 16.41 -16.81 -4.45
C LYS A 52 15.48 -15.60 -4.58
N THR A 53 15.60 -14.65 -3.65
CA THR A 53 14.81 -13.42 -3.61
C THR A 53 15.74 -12.23 -3.33
N PRO A 54 15.36 -11.00 -3.74
CA PRO A 54 16.11 -9.79 -3.42
C PRO A 54 15.99 -9.36 -1.94
N ILE A 55 15.25 -10.12 -1.12
CA ILE A 55 15.08 -9.84 0.31
C ILE A 55 16.35 -10.22 1.06
N THR A 56 16.79 -9.32 1.96
CA THR A 56 17.93 -9.54 2.86
C THR A 56 17.46 -9.63 4.32
N ILE A 57 18.34 -10.09 5.22
CA ILE A 57 18.04 -10.15 6.65
C ILE A 57 17.79 -8.74 7.21
N GLU A 58 18.52 -7.74 6.73
CA GLU A 58 18.34 -6.34 7.14
C GLU A 58 16.97 -5.82 6.71
N TYR A 59 16.51 -6.19 5.50
CA TYR A 59 15.17 -5.85 5.04
C TYR A 59 14.10 -6.50 5.91
N LEU A 60 14.26 -7.78 6.28
CA LEU A 60 13.35 -8.47 7.18
C LEU A 60 13.32 -7.84 8.57
N ALA A 61 14.47 -7.43 9.11
CA ALA A 61 14.56 -6.73 10.39
C ALA A 61 13.83 -5.38 10.36
N LYS A 62 14.02 -4.60 9.29
CA LYS A 62 13.31 -3.33 9.11
C LYS A 62 11.81 -3.52 8.97
N ALA A 63 11.38 -4.51 8.18
CA ALA A 63 9.96 -4.81 8.01
C ALA A 63 9.30 -5.24 9.33
N ASP A 64 10.00 -6.01 10.16
CA ASP A 64 9.58 -6.40 11.51
C ASP A 64 9.37 -5.18 12.42
N GLU A 65 10.34 -4.26 12.43
CA GLU A 65 10.30 -3.01 13.20
C GLU A 65 9.13 -2.12 12.76
N ASP A 66 9.01 -1.87 11.45
CA ASP A 66 7.98 -1.01 10.86
C ASP A 66 6.57 -1.59 11.12
N ALA A 67 6.39 -2.90 10.95
CA ALA A 67 5.11 -3.56 11.19
C ALA A 67 4.74 -3.60 12.69
N THR A 68 5.72 -3.84 13.57
CA THR A 68 5.51 -3.77 15.03
C THR A 68 5.13 -2.36 15.47
N ALA A 69 5.82 -1.33 14.97
CA ALA A 69 5.50 0.06 15.25
C ALA A 69 4.09 0.44 14.76
N LEU A 70 3.70 -0.07 13.58
CA LEU A 70 2.36 0.12 13.06
C LEU A 70 1.29 -0.57 13.92
N LEU A 71 1.52 -1.81 14.35
CA LEU A 71 0.62 -2.48 15.30
C LEU A 71 0.52 -1.71 16.61
N LEU A 72 1.62 -1.23 17.18
CA LEU A 72 1.59 -0.43 18.40
C LEU A 72 0.83 0.89 18.23
N LEU A 73 0.93 1.52 17.06
CA LEU A 73 0.17 2.74 16.76
C LEU A 73 -1.34 2.47 16.64
N VAL A 74 -1.69 1.34 16.04
CA VAL A 74 -3.07 0.88 15.87
C VAL A 74 -3.68 0.38 17.19
N ASP A 75 -2.90 -0.37 17.99
CA ASP A 75 -3.30 -1.03 19.24
C ASP A 75 -3.17 -0.12 20.46
N GLY A 76 -2.26 0.86 20.41
CA GLY A 76 -2.13 1.94 21.40
C GLY A 76 -3.34 2.88 21.46
N GLY A 77 -4.39 2.60 20.69
CA GLY A 77 -5.76 2.96 21.06
C GLY A 77 -6.40 1.82 21.83
N SER A 78 -6.18 1.78 23.15
CA SER A 78 -7.01 1.04 24.11
C SER A 78 -8.45 1.00 23.63
N GLU A 79 -9.02 -0.21 23.53
CA GLU A 79 -10.41 -0.49 23.13
C GLU A 79 -11.21 0.76 22.81
N ASP A 80 -11.22 1.16 21.52
CA ASP A 80 -12.00 2.31 21.07
C ASP A 80 -13.47 2.04 21.45
N ILE A 81 -13.89 2.58 22.60
CA ILE A 81 -15.28 2.56 23.04
C ILE A 81 -16.08 3.06 21.85
N LYS A 82 -17.02 2.25 21.37
CA LYS A 82 -17.80 2.56 20.17
C LYS A 82 -18.43 3.95 20.34
N GLY A 83 -18.10 4.88 19.45
CA GLY A 83 -18.54 6.29 19.57
C GLY A 83 -17.59 7.22 20.34
N SER A 84 -16.40 6.76 20.73
CA SER A 84 -15.34 7.65 21.21
C SER A 84 -15.01 8.69 20.13
N PRO A 85 -14.54 9.89 20.50
CA PRO A 85 -14.08 10.87 19.51
C PRO A 85 -13.01 10.32 18.54
N ARG A 86 -12.18 9.37 18.99
CA ARG A 86 -11.17 8.71 18.17
C ARG A 86 -11.81 7.71 17.18
N ASP A 87 -12.76 6.89 17.62
CA ASP A 87 -13.51 5.96 16.76
C ASP A 87 -14.33 6.71 15.70
N LEU A 88 -15.01 7.80 16.10
CA LEU A 88 -15.78 8.66 15.20
C LEU A 88 -14.86 9.32 14.16
N ARG A 89 -13.71 9.88 14.57
CA ARG A 89 -12.73 10.43 13.63
C ARG A 89 -12.21 9.38 12.66
N ARG A 90 -11.86 8.18 13.17
CA ARG A 90 -11.39 7.07 12.33
C ARG A 90 -12.43 6.71 11.27
N ARG A 91 -13.69 6.50 11.68
CA ARG A 91 -14.78 6.15 10.75
C ARG A 91 -15.08 7.24 9.75
N ALA A 92 -15.14 8.49 10.22
CA ALA A 92 -15.35 9.65 9.35
C ALA A 92 -14.23 9.76 8.31
N TYR A 93 -12.97 9.58 8.72
CA TYR A 93 -11.83 9.58 7.81
C TYR A 93 -11.89 8.44 6.81
N THR A 94 -12.22 7.21 7.23
CA THR A 94 -12.38 6.08 6.31
C THR A 94 -13.49 6.34 5.30
N GLN A 95 -14.64 6.86 5.73
CA GLN A 95 -15.76 7.16 4.84
C GLN A 95 -15.40 8.28 3.85
N TRP A 96 -14.76 9.34 4.34
CA TRP A 96 -14.26 10.43 3.52
C TRP A 96 -13.26 9.94 2.47
N HIS A 97 -12.27 9.15 2.88
CA HIS A 97 -11.25 8.61 1.97
C HIS A 97 -11.85 7.73 0.87
N ARG A 98 -12.84 6.89 1.21
CA ARG A 98 -13.57 6.08 0.23
C ARG A 98 -14.30 6.94 -0.78
N ALA A 99 -15.12 7.89 -0.29
CA ALA A 99 -15.86 8.80 -1.15
C ALA A 99 -14.93 9.64 -2.04
N TYR A 100 -13.82 10.14 -1.48
CA TYR A 100 -12.81 10.86 -2.23
C TYR A 100 -12.19 9.99 -3.33
N THR A 101 -11.82 8.75 -3.03
CA THR A 101 -11.20 7.83 -4.00
C THR A 101 -12.16 7.49 -5.13
N GLU A 102 -13.44 7.26 -4.81
CA GLU A 102 -14.49 7.03 -5.81
C GLU A 102 -14.64 8.24 -6.73
N LEU A 103 -14.79 9.44 -6.16
CA LEU A 103 -14.88 10.68 -6.93
C LEU A 103 -13.63 10.96 -7.76
N PHE A 104 -12.45 10.69 -7.21
CA PHE A 104 -11.18 10.84 -7.92
C PHE A 104 -11.11 9.92 -9.15
N HIS A 105 -11.52 8.65 -9.02
CA HIS A 105 -11.54 7.73 -10.15
C HIS A 105 -12.57 8.12 -11.20
N VAL A 106 -13.76 8.57 -10.79
CA VAL A 106 -14.78 9.08 -11.70
C VAL A 106 -14.27 10.32 -12.44
N GLY A 107 -13.71 11.29 -11.72
CA GLY A 107 -13.10 12.48 -12.32
C GLY A 107 -12.02 12.12 -13.32
N ARG A 108 -11.09 11.23 -12.94
CA ARG A 108 -10.03 10.75 -13.85
C ARG A 108 -10.59 10.02 -15.08
N TYR A 109 -11.68 9.28 -14.93
CA TYR A 109 -12.35 8.63 -16.05
C TYR A 109 -12.96 9.67 -17.00
N LEU A 110 -13.68 10.67 -16.47
CA LEU A 110 -14.29 11.73 -17.26
C LEU A 110 -13.23 12.55 -18.01
N THR A 111 -12.18 13.02 -17.33
CA THR A 111 -11.09 13.78 -17.99
C THR A 111 -10.42 13.02 -19.14
N ARG A 112 -10.41 11.69 -19.09
CA ARG A 112 -9.81 10.85 -20.14
C ARG A 112 -10.74 10.56 -21.32
N ASN A 113 -12.04 10.48 -21.08
CA ASN A 113 -12.99 9.95 -22.07
C ASN A 113 -13.99 11.01 -22.57
N ASP A 114 -14.15 12.13 -21.87
CA ASP A 114 -15.03 13.22 -22.26
C ASP A 114 -14.19 14.46 -22.62
N PRO A 115 -14.18 14.88 -23.90
CA PRO A 115 -13.42 16.04 -24.36
C PRO A 115 -13.95 17.37 -23.80
N GLU A 116 -15.19 17.43 -23.30
CA GLU A 116 -15.77 18.62 -22.67
C GLU A 116 -15.62 18.64 -21.15
N ALA A 117 -15.01 17.60 -20.55
CA ALA A 117 -14.88 17.48 -19.10
C ALA A 117 -14.23 18.72 -18.45
N HIS A 118 -13.24 19.34 -19.11
CA HIS A 118 -12.59 20.55 -18.62
C HIS A 118 -13.50 21.79 -18.62
N ALA A 119 -14.47 21.86 -19.54
CA ALA A 119 -15.44 22.95 -19.61
C ALA A 119 -16.54 22.78 -18.55
N GLN A 120 -16.96 21.55 -18.29
CA GLN A 120 -18.01 21.23 -17.32
C GLN A 120 -17.51 21.20 -15.87
N PHE A 121 -16.26 20.74 -15.67
CA PHE A 121 -15.63 20.60 -14.34
C PHE A 121 -14.31 21.36 -14.31
N SER A 122 -14.40 22.68 -14.11
CA SER A 122 -13.21 23.53 -14.01
C SER A 122 -12.35 23.16 -12.79
N ALA A 123 -11.04 23.03 -13.02
CA ALA A 123 -10.11 22.71 -11.94
C ALA A 123 -10.03 23.87 -10.93
N ILE A 124 -10.07 23.56 -9.63
CA ILE A 124 -9.98 24.53 -8.53
C ILE A 124 -8.55 25.08 -8.38
N SER A 125 -7.57 24.38 -8.95
CA SER A 125 -6.16 24.79 -9.02
C SER A 125 -5.61 24.48 -10.40
N ASN A 126 -4.73 25.32 -10.93
CA ASN A 126 -4.03 25.06 -12.18
C ASN A 126 -3.36 23.69 -12.11
N GLU A 127 -3.72 22.78 -13.02
CA GLU A 127 -2.99 21.54 -13.18
C GLU A 127 -1.51 21.86 -13.42
N ARG A 128 -0.62 21.08 -12.80
CA ARG A 128 0.82 21.23 -12.99
C ARG A 128 1.10 20.99 -14.48
N THR A 129 1.25 22.07 -15.23
CA THR A 129 1.41 22.05 -16.68
C THR A 129 2.60 21.16 -17.01
N ALA A 130 2.45 20.31 -18.04
CA ALA A 130 3.52 19.44 -18.52
C ALA A 130 4.82 20.25 -18.71
N PRO A 131 6.01 19.66 -18.47
CA PRO A 131 7.27 20.36 -18.65
C PRO A 131 7.34 20.93 -20.06
N THR A 132 7.55 22.24 -20.15
CA THR A 132 7.76 22.95 -21.41
C THR A 132 8.84 22.23 -22.20
N PRO A 133 8.65 21.93 -23.50
CA PRO A 133 9.68 21.29 -24.30
C PRO A 133 10.90 22.22 -24.31
N VAL A 134 12.02 21.76 -23.79
CA VAL A 134 13.30 22.47 -23.91
C VAL A 134 13.73 22.32 -25.36
N THR A 135 13.60 23.38 -26.16
CA THR A 135 14.20 23.43 -27.49
C THR A 135 15.72 23.37 -27.35
N PRO A 136 16.41 22.43 -28.01
CA PRO A 136 17.87 22.40 -27.97
C PRO A 136 18.42 23.64 -28.69
N ASN A 137 19.24 24.43 -27.99
CA ASN A 137 19.99 25.55 -28.58
C ASN A 137 21.01 25.00 -29.58
N THR A 138 20.72 25.16 -30.87
CA THR A 138 21.69 24.94 -31.94
C THR A 138 22.46 26.22 -32.20
N GLU A 139 23.44 26.54 -31.36
CA GLU A 139 24.48 27.52 -31.70
C GLU A 139 25.82 27.00 -31.18
N ASN A 140 26.62 26.48 -32.13
CA ASN A 140 28.06 26.70 -32.25
C ASN A 140 28.51 26.00 -33.55
N ALA A 141 28.63 26.79 -34.61
CA ALA A 141 29.40 26.48 -35.82
C ALA A 141 30.62 27.43 -35.84
#